data_AF-A0A2X2C2H4-F1
#
_entry.id   AF-A0A2X2C2H4-F1
#
_cell.length_a   1.000
_cell.length_b   1.000
_cell.length_c   1.000
_cell.angle_alpha   90.00
_cell.angle_beta   90.00
_cell.angle_gamma   90.00
#
_symmetry.space_group_name_H-M   'P 1'
#
loop_
_entity.id
_entity.type
_entity.pdbx_description
1 polymer ?
#
loop_
_entity_poly.entity_id
_entity_poly.type
_entity_poly.pdbx_seq_one_letter_code
_entity_poly.pdbx_strand_id
1 'polypeptide(L)'
;MLHKTLTQVRHVLPLETLSRFELQTNPRNSVALFWVVIALLIIPVATRMIIDNVFIIMQQYHLSGFLVGLTLLSIGTSLPELATTVVAALRRENELALGNIIGANIFNLTFVLGMPALLSPSTFNMQAFYFSFTVLVVAGLLFSLFSLGRKQRLNRGKGIFLLVCFIVYITVLCVAHSLLT
;
A
#
# COMPACT_ATOMS: atom_id res chain seq x y z
N MET A 1 13.96 31.42 -18.71
CA MET A 1 15.32 31.45 -18.11
C MET A 1 15.40 30.85 -16.69
N LEU A 2 14.31 30.73 -15.93
CA LEU A 2 14.28 30.20 -14.55
C LEU A 2 14.39 28.66 -14.40
N HIS A 3 14.21 27.89 -15.47
CA HIS A 3 14.24 26.42 -15.38
C HIS A 3 15.66 25.82 -15.38
N LYS A 4 16.66 26.56 -15.88
CA LYS A 4 18.07 26.09 -15.94
C LYS A 4 18.86 26.33 -14.64
N THR A 5 18.42 27.27 -13.79
CA THR A 5 19.09 27.60 -12.53
C THR A 5 18.79 26.63 -11.38
N LEU A 6 17.63 25.96 -11.38
CA LEU A 6 17.27 25.00 -10.32
C LEU A 6 18.01 23.67 -10.43
N THR A 7 18.44 23.27 -11.63
CA THR A 7 19.15 22.01 -11.86
C THR A 7 20.61 22.05 -11.41
N GLN A 8 21.21 23.25 -11.36
CA GLN A 8 22.61 23.46 -10.99
C GLN A 8 22.84 23.52 -9.47
N VAL A 9 21.77 23.72 -8.70
CA VAL A 9 21.81 23.95 -7.24
C VAL A 9 21.60 22.66 -6.43
N ARG A 10 21.06 21.59 -7.05
CA ARG A 10 20.81 20.28 -6.41
C ARG A 10 22.07 19.61 -5.86
N HIS A 11 23.25 20.00 -6.34
CA HIS A 11 24.52 19.37 -5.96
C HIS A 11 25.29 20.10 -4.85
N VAL A 12 24.79 21.25 -4.36
CA VAL A 12 25.54 22.18 -3.49
C VAL A 12 24.88 22.40 -2.11
N LEU A 13 23.62 22.01 -1.90
CA LEU A 13 22.92 22.27 -0.64
C LEU A 13 23.05 21.10 0.36
N PRO A 14 23.55 21.35 1.59
CA PRO A 14 23.55 20.36 2.67
C PRO A 14 22.13 19.84 2.94
N LEU A 15 21.96 18.54 3.24
CA LEU A 15 20.66 17.93 3.56
C LEU A 15 19.85 18.69 4.62
N GLU A 16 20.54 19.34 5.56
CA GLU A 16 19.94 20.23 6.57
C GLU A 16 19.16 21.40 5.94
N THR A 17 19.66 22.00 4.87
CA THR A 17 18.98 23.12 4.20
C THR A 17 17.74 22.66 3.43
N LEU A 18 17.76 21.48 2.81
CA LEU A 18 16.59 20.89 2.15
C LEU A 18 15.49 20.54 3.16
N SER A 19 15.86 20.01 4.34
CA SER A 19 14.91 19.77 5.43
C SER A 19 14.26 21.05 5.94
N ARG A 20 14.99 22.18 5.98
CA ARG A 20 14.45 23.49 6.38
C ARG A 20 13.51 24.10 5.35
N PHE A 21 13.67 23.80 4.06
CA PHE A 21 12.74 24.25 3.02
C PHE A 21 11.41 23.47 3.03
N GLU A 22 11.43 22.18 3.39
CA GLU A 22 10.18 21.42 3.59
C GLU A 22 9.42 21.87 4.85
N LEU A 23 10.16 22.20 5.93
CA LEU A 23 9.60 22.70 7.18
C LEU A 23 9.07 24.16 7.12
N GLN A 24 9.28 24.89 6.02
CA GLN A 24 8.83 26.28 5.87
C GLN A 24 7.45 26.44 5.20
N THR A 25 6.81 25.35 4.77
CA THR A 25 5.36 25.41 4.51
C THR A 25 4.65 25.34 5.85
N ASN A 26 4.29 26.50 6.41
CA ASN A 26 3.45 26.61 7.60
C ASN A 26 1.99 26.70 7.15
N PRO A 27 1.28 25.59 6.84
CA PRO A 27 -0.16 25.66 6.74
C PRO A 27 -0.64 26.13 8.11
N ARG A 28 -1.45 27.20 8.16
CA ARG A 28 -2.05 27.69 9.41
C ARG A 28 -2.63 26.46 10.13
N ASN A 29 -2.11 26.08 11.29
CA ASN A 29 -2.41 24.78 11.95
C ASN A 29 -3.92 24.49 12.03
N SER A 30 -4.75 25.54 12.14
CA SER A 30 -6.21 25.46 12.12
C SER A 30 -6.79 24.90 10.81
N VAL A 31 -6.20 25.22 9.65
CA VAL A 31 -6.62 24.73 8.33
C VAL A 31 -6.24 23.26 8.17
N ALA A 32 -5.04 22.87 8.60
CA ALA A 32 -4.63 21.46 8.59
C ALA A 32 -5.55 20.62 9.50
N LEU A 33 -5.82 21.10 10.71
CA LEU A 33 -6.73 20.43 11.65
C LEU A 33 -8.14 20.30 11.07
N PHE A 34 -8.64 21.36 10.42
CA PHE A 34 -9.93 21.34 9.75
C PHE A 34 -10.01 20.23 8.68
N TRP A 35 -8.99 20.10 7.82
CA TRP A 35 -8.94 19.04 6.82
C TRP A 35 -8.85 17.64 7.44
N VAL A 36 -8.11 17.47 8.53
CA VAL A 36 -8.02 16.19 9.25
C VAL A 36 -9.38 15.80 9.83
N VAL A 37 -10.12 16.73 10.44
CA VAL A 37 -11.46 16.46 10.98
C VAL A 37 -12.43 16.07 9.87
N ILE A 38 -12.41 16.80 8.74
CA ILE A 38 -13.24 16.46 7.58
C ILE A 38 -12.92 15.05 7.06
N ALA A 39 -11.63 14.73 6.89
CA ALA A 39 -11.22 13.40 6.44
C ALA A 39 -11.69 12.31 7.41
N LEU A 40 -11.56 12.53 8.72
CA LEU A 40 -11.99 11.58 9.75
C LEU A 40 -13.51 11.31 9.72
N LEU A 41 -14.32 12.30 9.36
CA LEU A 41 -15.77 12.14 9.21
C LEU A 41 -16.17 11.49 7.88
N ILE A 42 -15.45 11.78 6.80
CA ILE A 42 -15.75 11.25 5.46
C ILE A 42 -15.33 9.79 5.33
N ILE A 43 -14.20 9.38 5.90
CA ILE A 43 -13.65 8.03 5.75
C ILE A 43 -14.66 6.94 6.12
N PRO A 44 -15.33 6.96 7.31
CA PRO A 44 -16.32 5.94 7.66
C PRO A 44 -17.49 5.85 6.69
N VAL A 45 -17.94 6.98 6.15
CA VAL A 45 -19.04 7.04 5.17
C VAL A 45 -18.59 6.43 3.86
N ALA A 46 -17.42 6.83 3.36
CA ALA A 46 -16.84 6.29 2.13
C ALA A 46 -16.58 4.79 2.24
N THR A 47 -16.05 4.31 3.36
CA THR A 47 -15.82 2.88 3.60
C THR A 47 -17.12 2.09 3.59
N ARG A 48 -18.19 2.58 4.23
CA ARG A 48 -19.51 1.92 4.19
C ARG A 48 -20.05 1.83 2.76
N MET A 49 -19.99 2.93 2.01
CA MET A 49 -20.41 2.93 0.61
C MET A 49 -19.64 1.91 -0.23
N ILE A 50 -18.31 1.81 -0.05
CA ILE A 50 -17.50 0.82 -0.77
C ILE A 50 -17.96 -0.60 -0.42
N ILE A 51 -18.10 -0.91 0.87
CA ILE A 51 -18.49 -2.26 1.34
C ILE A 51 -19.88 -2.64 0.80
N ASP A 52 -20.85 -1.72 0.84
CA ASP A 52 -22.21 -1.98 0.36
C ASP A 52 -22.22 -2.28 -1.15
N ASN A 53 -21.48 -1.51 -1.94
CA ASN A 53 -21.34 -1.76 -3.39
C ASN A 53 -20.60 -3.06 -3.69
N VAL A 54 -19.58 -3.39 -2.90
CA VAL A 54 -18.86 -4.65 -2.99
C VAL A 54 -19.79 -5.83 -2.72
N PHE A 55 -20.70 -5.72 -1.75
CA PHE A 55 -21.68 -6.76 -1.44
C PHE A 55 -22.67 -7.00 -2.60
N ILE A 56 -23.08 -5.94 -3.30
CA ILE A 56 -23.89 -6.04 -4.51
C ILE A 56 -23.15 -6.83 -5.60
N ILE A 57 -21.86 -6.54 -5.82
CA ILE A 57 -21.02 -7.28 -6.79
C ILE A 57 -20.89 -8.74 -6.36
N MET A 58 -20.65 -9.02 -5.08
CA MET A 58 -20.57 -10.38 -4.56
C MET A 58 -21.84 -11.19 -4.85
N GLN A 59 -23.02 -10.59 -4.68
CA GLN A 59 -24.31 -11.24 -4.96
C GLN A 59 -24.53 -11.49 -6.45
N GLN A 60 -24.15 -10.56 -7.32
CA GLN A 60 -24.33 -10.69 -8.77
C GLN A 60 -23.41 -11.73 -9.40
N TYR A 61 -22.18 -11.85 -8.90
CA TYR A 61 -21.13 -12.72 -9.46
C TYR A 61 -20.86 -13.98 -8.64
N HIS A 62 -21.67 -14.25 -7.61
CA HIS A 62 -21.51 -15.39 -6.69
C HIS A 62 -20.09 -15.52 -6.12
N LEU A 63 -19.44 -14.38 -5.86
CA LEU A 63 -18.07 -14.36 -5.35
C LEU A 63 -18.04 -14.52 -3.84
N SER A 64 -17.06 -15.27 -3.34
CA SER A 64 -16.87 -15.38 -1.89
C SER A 64 -16.36 -14.06 -1.29
N GLY A 65 -16.84 -13.69 -0.10
CA GLY A 65 -16.36 -12.49 0.59
C GLY A 65 -14.86 -12.52 0.88
N PHE A 66 -14.29 -13.71 1.04
CA PHE A 66 -12.85 -13.90 1.19
C PHE A 66 -12.07 -13.52 -0.08
N LEU A 67 -12.51 -13.98 -1.26
CA LEU A 67 -11.88 -13.63 -2.54
C LEU A 67 -11.94 -12.11 -2.76
N VAL A 68 -13.10 -11.52 -2.57
CA VAL A 68 -13.32 -10.09 -2.84
C VAL A 68 -12.56 -9.20 -1.84
N GLY A 69 -12.48 -9.64 -0.59
CA GLY A 69 -11.63 -9.02 0.44
C GLY A 69 -10.16 -9.03 0.05
N LEU A 70 -9.63 -10.18 -0.37
CA LEU A 70 -8.21 -10.33 -0.76
C LEU A 70 -7.85 -9.65 -2.08
N THR A 71 -8.81 -9.44 -2.98
CA THR A 71 -8.56 -8.87 -4.31
C THR A 71 -8.99 -7.43 -4.37
N LEU A 72 -10.29 -7.18 -4.58
CA LEU A 72 -10.85 -5.87 -4.86
C LEU A 72 -10.66 -4.90 -3.70
N LEU A 73 -11.01 -5.32 -2.48
CA LEU A 73 -10.92 -4.45 -1.30
C LEU A 73 -9.47 -4.17 -0.93
N SER A 74 -8.62 -5.21 -0.88
CA SER A 74 -7.19 -5.07 -0.54
C SER A 74 -6.41 -4.23 -1.57
N ILE A 75 -6.70 -4.38 -2.86
CA ILE A 75 -6.12 -3.52 -3.90
C ILE A 75 -6.61 -2.09 -3.71
N GLY A 76 -7.93 -1.90 -3.54
CA GLY A 76 -8.54 -0.57 -3.37
C GLY A 76 -7.94 0.24 -2.23
N THR A 77 -7.70 -0.39 -1.08
CA THR A 77 -7.08 0.28 0.09
C THR A 77 -5.60 0.57 -0.09
N SER A 78 -4.91 -0.09 -1.02
CA SER A 78 -3.46 0.08 -1.27
C SER A 78 -3.16 1.03 -2.43
N LEU A 79 -4.19 1.49 -3.16
CA LEU A 79 -4.03 2.43 -4.28
C LEU A 79 -3.45 3.79 -3.85
N PRO A 80 -3.87 4.41 -2.73
CA PRO A 80 -3.28 5.67 -2.28
C PRO A 80 -1.77 5.54 -2.01
N GLU A 81 -1.36 4.46 -1.37
CA GLU A 81 0.03 4.15 -1.04
C GLU A 81 0.83 3.83 -2.29
N LEU A 82 0.23 3.13 -3.25
CA LEU A 82 0.84 2.92 -4.56
C LEU A 82 1.08 4.28 -5.24
N ALA A 83 0.09 5.18 -5.23
CA ALA A 83 0.22 6.50 -5.83
C ALA A 83 1.34 7.32 -5.18
N THR A 84 1.41 7.38 -3.86
CA THR A 84 2.46 8.12 -3.13
C THR A 84 3.84 7.51 -3.39
N THR A 85 3.94 6.17 -3.37
CA THR A 85 5.19 5.44 -3.66
C THR A 85 5.66 5.67 -5.09
N VAL A 86 4.76 5.62 -6.07
CA VAL A 86 5.08 5.86 -7.48
C VAL A 86 5.57 7.29 -7.67
N VAL A 87 4.91 8.28 -7.06
CA VAL A 87 5.36 9.69 -7.13
C VAL A 87 6.75 9.86 -6.52
N ALA A 88 7.02 9.28 -5.34
CA ALA A 88 8.35 9.31 -4.72
C ALA A 88 9.42 8.64 -5.59
N ALA A 89 9.10 7.47 -6.18
CA ALA A 89 10.00 6.76 -7.09
C ALA A 89 10.30 7.57 -8.37
N LEU A 90 9.29 8.25 -8.95
CA LEU A 90 9.46 9.13 -10.11
C LEU A 90 10.35 10.35 -9.78
N ARG A 91 10.29 10.85 -8.55
CA ARG A 91 11.17 11.92 -8.03
C ARG A 91 12.59 11.44 -7.68
N ARG A 92 12.85 10.13 -7.80
CA ARG A 92 14.10 9.45 -7.39
C ARG A 92 14.36 9.51 -5.89
N GLU A 93 13.30 9.65 -5.09
CA GLU A 93 13.31 9.62 -3.64
C GLU A 93 13.14 8.16 -3.17
N ASN A 94 14.13 7.33 -3.47
CA ASN A 94 14.05 5.88 -3.24
C ASN A 94 13.86 5.53 -1.76
N GLU A 95 14.45 6.30 -0.84
CA GLU A 95 14.32 6.10 0.60
C GLU A 95 12.89 6.37 1.08
N LEU A 96 12.25 7.42 0.57
CA LEU A 96 10.85 7.74 0.89
C LEU A 96 9.91 6.67 0.32
N ALA A 97 10.14 6.23 -0.91
CA ALA A 97 9.37 5.15 -1.52
C ALA A 97 9.49 3.83 -0.72
N LEU A 98 10.70 3.45 -0.33
CA LEU A 98 10.94 2.25 0.49
C LEU A 98 10.32 2.38 1.89
N GLY A 99 10.47 3.53 2.52
CA GLY A 99 9.87 3.83 3.81
C GLY A 99 8.35 3.70 3.79
N ASN A 100 7.70 4.21 2.73
CA ASN A 100 6.26 4.09 2.56
C ASN A 100 5.81 2.63 2.38
N ILE A 101 6.49 1.85 1.53
CA ILE A 101 6.16 0.43 1.31
C ILE A 101 6.30 -0.38 2.61
N ILE A 102 7.42 -0.23 3.32
CA ILE A 102 7.69 -0.98 4.55
C ILE A 102 6.72 -0.54 5.65
N GLY A 103 6.56 0.77 5.84
CA GLY A 103 5.70 1.36 6.87
C GLY A 103 4.24 0.95 6.70
N ALA A 104 3.69 1.04 5.49
CA ALA A 104 2.30 0.67 5.20
C ALA A 104 2.03 -0.81 5.48
N ASN A 105 2.95 -1.71 5.11
CA ASN A 105 2.80 -3.14 5.38
C ASN A 105 2.85 -3.47 6.88
N ILE A 106 3.75 -2.84 7.64
CA ILE A 106 3.80 -3.01 9.09
C ILE A 106 2.53 -2.47 9.74
N PHE A 107 2.05 -1.29 9.33
CA PHE A 107 0.81 -0.70 9.83
C PHE A 107 -0.40 -1.59 9.53
N ASN A 108 -0.49 -2.16 8.32
CA ASN A 108 -1.59 -3.04 7.94
C ASN A 108 -1.60 -4.34 8.76
N LEU A 109 -0.42 -4.94 9.02
CA LEU A 109 -0.34 -6.16 9.83
C LEU A 109 -0.63 -5.91 11.32
N THR A 110 -0.23 -4.77 11.85
CA THR A 110 -0.35 -4.47 13.29
C THR A 110 -1.68 -3.83 13.63
N PHE A 111 -2.07 -2.75 12.94
CA PHE A 111 -3.28 -2.00 13.23
C PHE A 111 -4.48 -2.50 12.43
N VAL A 112 -4.37 -2.57 11.10
CA VAL A 112 -5.54 -2.91 10.26
C VAL A 112 -5.99 -4.36 10.47
N LEU A 113 -5.06 -5.30 10.65
CA LEU A 113 -5.38 -6.68 10.97
C LEU A 113 -5.53 -6.91 12.49
N GLY A 114 -4.63 -6.35 13.31
CA GLY A 114 -4.57 -6.64 14.74
C GLY A 114 -5.71 -6.00 15.56
N MET A 115 -6.10 -4.76 15.27
CA MET A 115 -7.17 -4.10 16.04
C MET A 115 -8.53 -4.81 15.89
N PRO A 116 -9.03 -5.13 14.67
CA PRO A 116 -10.27 -5.87 14.53
C PRO A 116 -10.21 -7.26 15.18
N ALA A 117 -9.07 -7.95 15.08
CA ALA A 117 -8.88 -9.26 15.70
C ALA A 117 -8.98 -9.23 17.23
N LEU A 118 -8.55 -8.12 17.87
CA LEU A 118 -8.69 -7.91 19.31
C LEU A 118 -10.12 -7.52 19.72
N LEU A 119 -10.77 -6.68 18.91
CA LEU A 119 -12.11 -6.15 19.22
C LEU A 119 -13.23 -7.15 18.94
N SER A 120 -13.10 -7.98 17.90
CA SER A 120 -14.10 -8.95 17.48
C SER A 120 -13.43 -10.21 16.92
N PRO A 121 -13.02 -11.15 17.79
CA PRO A 121 -12.43 -12.41 17.35
C PRO A 121 -13.41 -13.18 16.44
N SER A 122 -12.96 -13.50 15.23
CA SER A 122 -13.74 -14.26 14.25
C SER A 122 -13.09 -15.61 13.96
N THR A 123 -13.89 -16.61 13.61
CA THR A 123 -13.37 -17.87 13.06
C THR A 123 -13.16 -17.73 11.55
N PHE A 124 -12.07 -18.31 11.03
CA PHE A 124 -11.73 -18.26 9.61
C PHE A 124 -11.38 -19.66 9.09
N ASN A 125 -11.47 -19.84 7.78
CA ASN A 125 -11.02 -21.05 7.11
C ASN A 125 -9.49 -21.17 7.24
N MET A 126 -9.04 -22.14 8.03
CA MET A 126 -7.62 -22.37 8.32
C MET A 126 -6.80 -22.64 7.05
N GLN A 127 -7.35 -23.37 6.08
CA GLN A 127 -6.64 -23.70 4.84
C GLN A 127 -6.36 -22.44 4.00
N ALA A 128 -7.37 -21.58 3.86
CA ALA A 128 -7.25 -20.32 3.13
C ALA A 128 -6.31 -19.33 3.83
N PHE A 129 -6.33 -19.33 5.17
CA PHE A 129 -5.42 -18.54 5.99
C PHE A 129 -3.97 -18.97 5.83
N TYR A 130 -3.65 -20.26 6.01
CA TYR A 130 -2.28 -20.76 5.89
C TYR A 130 -1.68 -20.51 4.50
N PHE A 131 -2.49 -20.69 3.45
CA PHE A 131 -2.06 -20.36 2.08
C PHE A 131 -1.69 -18.89 1.95
N SER A 132 -2.59 -17.98 2.35
CA SER A 132 -2.38 -16.53 2.22
C SER A 132 -1.23 -16.03 3.09
N PHE A 133 -1.11 -16.55 4.32
CA PHE A 133 -0.02 -16.24 5.23
C PHE A 133 1.33 -16.72 4.70
N THR A 134 1.39 -17.92 4.11
CA THR A 134 2.61 -18.44 3.50
C THR A 134 3.05 -17.57 2.33
N VAL A 135 2.13 -17.17 1.46
CA VAL A 135 2.41 -16.25 0.35
C VAL A 135 2.93 -14.91 0.86
N LEU A 136 2.30 -14.34 1.90
CA LEU A 136 2.75 -13.09 2.53
C LEU A 136 4.19 -13.20 3.03
N VAL A 137 4.52 -14.24 3.79
CA VAL A 137 5.87 -14.44 4.35
C VAL A 137 6.91 -14.63 3.24
N VAL A 138 6.61 -15.46 2.24
CA VAL A 138 7.50 -15.69 1.09
C VAL A 138 7.72 -14.40 0.30
N ALA A 139 6.66 -13.65 0.01
CA ALA A 139 6.76 -12.38 -0.70
C ALA A 139 7.58 -11.34 0.09
N GLY A 140 7.35 -11.25 1.41
CA GLY A 140 8.11 -10.37 2.31
C GLY A 140 9.60 -10.74 2.37
N LEU A 141 9.92 -12.03 2.45
CA LEU A 141 11.30 -12.52 2.41
C LEU A 141 11.97 -12.23 1.06
N LEU A 142 11.29 -12.51 -0.06
CA LEU A 142 11.79 -12.19 -1.39
C LEU A 142 12.05 -10.69 -1.55
N PHE A 143 11.11 -9.85 -1.11
CA PHE A 143 11.28 -8.40 -1.12
C PHE A 143 12.48 -7.96 -0.26
N SER A 144 12.61 -8.51 0.95
CA SER A 144 13.72 -8.23 1.87
C SER A 144 15.06 -8.63 1.25
N LEU A 145 15.18 -9.85 0.72
CA LEU A 145 16.39 -10.33 0.02
C LEU A 145 16.77 -9.43 -1.16
N PHE A 146 15.78 -8.94 -1.90
CA PHE A 146 15.99 -8.05 -3.03
C PHE A 146 16.41 -6.64 -2.62
N SER A 147 15.98 -6.19 -1.45
CA SER A 147 16.26 -4.87 -0.87
C SER A 147 17.61 -4.82 -0.12
N LEU A 148 17.98 -5.87 0.63
CA LEU A 148 19.17 -5.90 1.49
C LEU A 148 20.50 -6.15 0.76
N GLY A 149 20.48 -6.44 -0.55
CA GLY A 149 21.71 -6.69 -1.32
C GLY A 149 22.64 -5.48 -1.41
N ARG A 150 23.97 -5.71 -1.41
CA ARG A 150 25.08 -4.71 -1.41
C ARG A 150 24.98 -3.53 -2.40
N LYS A 151 24.07 -3.54 -3.37
CA LYS A 151 23.84 -2.45 -4.33
C LYS A 151 22.56 -1.63 -4.09
N GLN A 152 21.81 -1.84 -3.00
CA GLN A 152 20.73 -0.93 -2.50
C GLN A 152 19.80 -0.38 -3.59
N ARG A 153 19.47 -1.20 -4.61
CA ARG A 153 18.63 -0.78 -5.73
C ARG A 153 17.73 -1.93 -6.15
N LEU A 154 16.43 -1.75 -5.90
CA LEU A 154 15.37 -2.43 -6.64
C LEU A 154 15.52 -2.05 -8.11
N ASN A 155 16.14 -2.93 -8.89
CA ASN A 155 16.25 -2.75 -10.34
C ASN A 155 14.91 -3.10 -10.98
N ARG A 156 14.65 -2.55 -12.18
CA ARG A 156 13.46 -2.83 -12.99
C ARG A 156 13.19 -4.34 -13.13
N GLY A 157 14.24 -5.16 -13.30
CA GLY A 157 14.10 -6.61 -13.37
C GLY A 157 13.52 -7.27 -12.11
N LYS A 158 13.98 -6.86 -10.92
CA LYS A 158 13.44 -7.36 -9.64
C LYS A 158 11.99 -6.91 -9.42
N GLY A 159 11.68 -5.67 -9.80
CA GLY A 159 10.32 -5.13 -9.74
C GLY A 159 9.35 -5.86 -10.69
N ILE A 160 9.76 -6.12 -11.94
CA ILE A 160 8.97 -6.90 -12.90
C ILE A 160 8.74 -8.31 -12.38
N PHE A 161 9.77 -8.96 -11.81
CA PHE A 161 9.61 -10.28 -11.20
C PHE A 161 8.55 -10.29 -10.09
N LEU A 162 8.62 -9.35 -9.14
CA LEU A 162 7.63 -9.22 -8.07
C LEU A 162 6.22 -8.95 -8.61
N LEU A 163 6.10 -8.12 -9.65
CA LEU A 163 4.82 -7.84 -10.30
C LEU A 163 4.23 -9.09 -10.97
N VAL A 164 5.06 -9.88 -11.66
CA VAL A 164 4.63 -11.16 -12.26
C VAL A 164 4.17 -12.12 -11.18
N CYS A 165 4.90 -12.26 -10.07
CA CYS A 165 4.48 -13.08 -8.94
C CYS A 165 3.12 -12.62 -8.38
N PHE A 166 2.89 -11.30 -8.27
CA PHE A 166 1.62 -10.75 -7.83
C PHE A 166 0.47 -11.07 -8.81
N ILE A 167 0.68 -10.91 -10.11
CA ILE A 167 -0.33 -11.25 -11.14
C ILE A 167 -0.65 -12.75 -11.10
N VAL A 168 0.37 -13.61 -10.99
CA VAL A 168 0.19 -15.06 -10.85
C VAL A 168 -0.61 -15.39 -9.60
N TYR A 169 -0.30 -14.78 -8.45
CA TYR A 169 -1.04 -14.97 -7.21
C TYR A 169 -2.52 -14.61 -7.36
N ILE A 170 -2.84 -13.44 -7.92
CA ILE A 170 -4.23 -13.02 -8.17
C ILE A 170 -4.93 -14.00 -9.11
N THR A 171 -4.24 -14.45 -10.16
CA THR A 171 -4.82 -15.39 -11.14
C THR A 171 -5.12 -16.73 -10.50
N VAL A 172 -4.18 -17.28 -9.72
CA VAL A 172 -4.36 -18.54 -8.98
C VAL A 172 -5.54 -18.41 -8.01
N LEU A 173 -5.66 -17.27 -7.32
CA LEU A 173 -6.75 -17.04 -6.37
C LEU A 173 -8.12 -16.99 -7.08
N CYS A 174 -8.21 -16.30 -8.22
CA CYS A 174 -9.43 -16.26 -9.04
C CYS A 174 -9.78 -17.65 -9.61
N VAL A 175 -8.81 -18.39 -10.14
CA VAL A 175 -9.03 -19.73 -10.71
C VAL A 175 -9.43 -20.72 -9.62
N ALA A 176 -8.77 -20.70 -8.46
CA ALA A 176 -9.10 -21.56 -7.33
C ALA A 176 -10.53 -21.35 -6.86
N HIS A 177 -11.00 -20.09 -6.81
CA HIS A 177 -12.40 -19.80 -6.51
C HIS A 177 -13.35 -20.37 -7.57
N SER A 178 -13.05 -20.17 -8.87
CA SER A 178 -13.89 -20.69 -9.97
C SER A 178 -13.97 -22.23 -10.03
N LEU A 179 -13.01 -22.94 -9.45
CA LEU A 179 -13.00 -24.41 -9.37
C LEU A 179 -13.74 -24.95 -8.14
N LEU A 180 -14.02 -24.11 -7.14
CA LEU A 180 -14.64 -24.47 -5.86
C LEU A 180 -16.12 -24.07 -5.77
N THR A 181 -16.61 -23.24 -6.70
CA THR A 181 -18.03 -22.87 -6.90
C THR A 181 -18.66 -23.70 -8.00
#